data_AF-A0A536WWP7-F1
#
_entry.id   AF-A0A536WWP7-F1
#
_cell.length_a   1.000
_cell.length_b   1.000
_cell.length_c   1.000
_cell.angle_alpha   90.00
_cell.angle_beta   90.00
_cell.angle_gamma   90.00
#
_symmetry.space_group_name_H-M   'P 1'
#
loop_
_entity.id
_entity.type
_entity.pdbx_description
1 polymer ?
#
loop_
_entity_poly.entity_id
_entity_poly.type
_entity_poly.pdbx_seq_one_letter_code
_entity_poly.pdbx_strand_id
1 'polypeptide(L)'
;MWLNCGGSDYVTFGAIHELGHSLSLAHAQSLRIGGRNGNVMTFPGLDITQLGGNVIGFREDTGDPTNAMSYAQVPAHFGAYDKSQLGWIAPIIGDGKDQTYELTPLARRGGALYGIKVPMTQFRAMSNRVYWIELRDGFGFDASLAPQNRGFVVSVANDFSCIPTCSIDAHPETQTLGDSAFQAGDTFKDGTVRFDFVDATHVRLRLDSGASAPTPMPRP
;
A
#
# COMPACT_ATOMS: atom_id res chain seq x y z
N MET A 1 0.29 17.38 -14.90
CA MET A 1 0.72 18.59 -14.15
C MET A 1 1.51 18.11 -12.94
N TRP A 2 2.63 18.76 -12.61
CA TRP A 2 3.45 18.34 -11.46
C TRP A 2 3.50 19.46 -10.44
N LEU A 3 2.72 19.29 -9.37
CA LEU A 3 2.70 20.16 -8.21
C LEU A 3 3.73 19.64 -7.20
N ASN A 4 4.61 20.52 -6.73
CA ASN A 4 5.52 20.26 -5.63
C ASN A 4 5.64 21.53 -4.78
N CYS A 5 5.06 21.54 -3.59
CA CYS A 5 5.22 22.59 -2.59
C CYS A 5 5.76 21.93 -1.32
N GLY A 6 6.84 22.46 -0.74
CA GLY A 6 7.37 21.96 0.53
C GLY A 6 6.86 22.79 1.70
N GLY A 7 6.48 22.16 2.82
CA GLY A 7 6.12 22.85 4.07
C GLY A 7 5.02 22.13 4.87
N SER A 8 5.01 22.32 6.21
CA SER A 8 4.04 21.74 7.15
C SER A 8 2.72 22.51 7.24
N ASP A 9 2.32 23.22 6.18
CA ASP A 9 1.15 24.10 6.23
C ASP A 9 -0.14 23.31 6.03
N TYR A 10 -0.97 23.25 7.08
CA TYR A 10 -2.34 22.72 7.06
C TYR A 10 -3.17 23.29 5.89
N VAL A 11 -2.92 24.55 5.51
CA VAL A 11 -3.57 25.21 4.37
C VAL A 11 -3.17 24.56 3.04
N THR A 12 -1.90 24.22 2.89
CA THR A 12 -1.38 23.57 1.68
C THR A 12 -1.88 22.13 1.57
N PHE A 13 -1.91 21.39 2.68
CA PHE A 13 -2.53 20.05 2.73
C PHE A 13 -4.01 20.14 2.33
N GLY A 14 -4.79 21.00 2.98
CA GLY A 14 -6.23 21.13 2.73
C GLY A 14 -6.53 21.49 1.27
N ALA A 15 -5.78 22.44 0.70
CA ALA A 15 -5.96 22.80 -0.70
C ALA A 15 -5.71 21.63 -1.67
N ILE A 16 -4.71 20.78 -1.40
CA ILE A 16 -4.40 19.62 -2.24
C ILE A 16 -5.43 18.51 -2.06
N HIS A 17 -5.88 18.29 -0.82
CA HIS A 17 -6.91 17.32 -0.47
C HIS A 17 -8.24 17.64 -1.19
N GLU A 18 -8.71 18.89 -1.06
CA GLU A 18 -9.95 19.34 -1.71
C GLU A 18 -9.83 19.43 -3.24
N LEU A 19 -8.63 19.76 -3.76
CA LEU A 19 -8.36 19.65 -5.19
C LEU A 19 -8.46 18.19 -5.65
N GLY A 20 -7.99 17.24 -4.85
CA GLY A 20 -8.15 15.81 -5.11
C GLY A 20 -9.62 15.42 -5.25
N HIS A 21 -10.49 15.87 -4.35
CA HIS A 21 -11.95 15.67 -4.48
C HIS A 21 -12.53 16.30 -5.74
N SER A 22 -12.08 17.50 -6.11
CA SER A 22 -12.47 18.16 -7.37
C SER A 22 -12.04 17.37 -8.61
N LEU A 23 -11.01 16.54 -8.48
CA LEU A 23 -10.52 15.61 -9.48
C LEU A 23 -11.09 14.18 -9.32
N SER A 24 -12.15 14.01 -8.53
CA SER A 24 -12.83 12.74 -8.25
C SER A 24 -12.02 11.70 -7.48
N LEU A 25 -10.99 12.12 -6.73
CA LEU A 25 -10.34 11.25 -5.75
C LEU A 25 -11.18 11.15 -4.48
N ALA A 26 -11.21 9.96 -3.88
CA ALA A 26 -11.86 9.70 -2.60
C ALA A 26 -10.82 9.53 -1.49
N HIS A 27 -11.25 9.52 -0.23
CA HIS A 27 -10.33 9.48 0.90
C HIS A 27 -9.47 8.22 0.92
N ALA A 28 -8.18 8.39 1.20
CA ALA A 28 -7.29 7.27 1.49
C ALA A 28 -7.38 6.92 2.98
N GLN A 29 -7.39 5.62 3.28
CA GLN A 29 -7.46 5.10 4.63
C GLN A 29 -6.23 4.26 4.94
N SER A 30 -6.14 3.79 6.18
CA SER A 30 -5.10 2.89 6.65
C SER A 30 -5.73 1.62 7.21
N LEU A 31 -5.02 0.51 7.10
CA LEU A 31 -5.42 -0.79 7.58
C LEU A 31 -4.31 -1.37 8.45
N ARG A 32 -4.62 -1.49 9.74
CA ARG A 32 -3.74 -2.13 10.71
C ARG A 32 -4.28 -3.52 11.05
N ILE A 33 -3.92 -4.49 10.23
CA ILE A 33 -4.28 -5.89 10.44
C ILE A 33 -3.09 -6.81 10.16
N GLY A 34 -3.17 -8.02 10.69
CA GLY A 34 -2.13 -9.03 10.54
C GLY A 34 -1.16 -9.05 11.71
N GLY A 35 -0.03 -9.69 11.49
CA GLY A 35 1.01 -9.83 12.48
C GLY A 35 2.39 -9.86 11.85
N ARG A 36 3.38 -9.36 12.59
CA ARG A 36 4.77 -9.34 12.16
C ARG A 36 5.61 -10.32 12.98
N ASN A 37 6.45 -11.08 12.31
CA ASN A 37 7.44 -11.97 12.92
C ASN A 37 8.82 -11.72 12.29
N GLY A 38 9.70 -11.05 13.04
CA GLY A 38 10.93 -10.49 12.49
C GLY A 38 10.60 -9.50 11.36
N ASN A 39 11.19 -9.71 10.19
CA ASN A 39 10.99 -8.84 9.03
C ASN A 39 9.78 -9.27 8.15
N VAL A 40 8.98 -10.24 8.59
CA VAL A 40 7.87 -10.78 7.80
C VAL A 40 6.55 -10.30 8.37
N MET A 41 5.84 -9.46 7.62
CA MET A 41 4.45 -9.08 7.86
C MET A 41 3.54 -10.08 7.14
N THR A 42 2.63 -10.69 7.90
CA THR A 42 1.64 -11.63 7.36
C THR A 42 0.25 -11.01 7.48
N PHE A 43 -0.39 -10.83 6.33
CA PHE A 43 -1.77 -10.42 6.20
C PHE A 43 -2.68 -11.61 6.58
N PRO A 44 -3.73 -11.41 7.38
CA PRO A 44 -4.54 -12.49 7.92
C PRO A 44 -5.52 -13.10 6.90
N GLY A 45 -5.52 -12.62 5.64
CA GLY A 45 -6.48 -13.04 4.62
C GLY A 45 -7.93 -12.65 4.95
N LEU A 46 -8.88 -13.36 4.34
CA LEU A 46 -10.32 -13.02 4.27
C LEU A 46 -11.16 -13.19 5.54
N ASP A 47 -10.62 -13.72 6.64
CA ASP A 47 -11.44 -13.93 7.85
C ASP A 47 -11.57 -12.65 8.67
N ILE A 48 -12.28 -11.68 8.09
CA ILE A 48 -12.69 -10.43 8.75
C ILE A 48 -13.64 -10.67 9.93
N THR A 49 -14.14 -11.90 10.11
CA THR A 49 -14.97 -12.30 11.26
C THR A 49 -14.15 -12.82 12.45
N GLN A 50 -12.87 -13.19 12.24
CA GLN A 50 -11.90 -13.45 13.30
C GLN A 50 -11.19 -12.19 13.81
N LEU A 51 -11.48 -11.03 13.20
CA LEU A 51 -11.03 -9.71 13.64
C LEU A 51 -11.81 -9.22 14.86
N GLY A 52 -11.80 -9.99 15.95
CA GLY A 52 -12.33 -9.55 17.24
C GLY A 52 -11.41 -8.49 17.86
N GLY A 53 -11.99 -7.40 18.38
CA GLY A 53 -11.44 -6.43 19.36
C GLY A 53 -10.13 -5.67 19.05
N ASN A 54 -9.21 -6.25 18.27
CA ASN A 54 -7.83 -5.81 18.05
C ASN A 54 -7.59 -5.31 16.62
N VAL A 55 -8.60 -5.33 15.77
CA VAL A 55 -8.58 -4.48 14.59
C VAL A 55 -8.94 -3.09 15.05
N ILE A 56 -7.92 -2.26 15.16
CA ILE A 56 -8.14 -0.82 15.11
C ILE A 56 -8.63 -0.58 13.69
N GLY A 57 -9.97 -0.52 13.63
CA GLY A 57 -10.80 -0.58 12.45
C GLY A 57 -10.35 0.38 11.37
N PHE A 58 -10.85 0.11 10.16
CA PHE A 58 -11.24 1.10 9.18
C PHE A 58 -11.84 2.31 9.91
N ARG A 59 -10.99 3.22 10.33
CA ARG A 59 -11.40 4.41 11.04
C ARG A 59 -10.85 5.56 10.27
N GLU A 60 -11.79 6.42 9.89
CA GLU A 60 -11.59 7.72 9.30
C GLU A 60 -10.70 8.62 10.21
N ASP A 61 -10.40 8.21 11.44
CA ASP A 61 -9.72 9.00 12.47
C ASP A 61 -8.19 8.80 12.56
N THR A 62 -7.58 7.76 11.94
CA THR A 62 -6.11 7.58 11.98
C THR A 62 -5.37 7.94 10.70
N GLY A 63 -6.02 7.82 9.53
CA GLY A 63 -5.52 8.24 8.22
C GLY A 63 -4.19 7.62 7.75
N ASP A 64 -4.07 7.28 6.46
CA ASP A 64 -2.77 7.00 5.82
C ASP A 64 -1.82 8.22 5.91
N PRO A 65 -0.70 8.18 6.64
CA PRO A 65 0.20 9.33 6.74
C PRO A 65 0.96 9.62 5.45
N THR A 66 0.88 8.72 4.47
CA THR A 66 1.65 8.80 3.21
C THR A 66 0.83 9.30 2.03
N ASN A 67 -0.46 9.62 2.21
CA ASN A 67 -1.34 10.03 1.11
C ASN A 67 -2.06 11.36 1.40
N ALA A 68 -2.00 12.30 0.47
CA ALA A 68 -2.74 13.57 0.56
C ALA A 68 -4.27 13.40 0.69
N MET A 69 -4.83 12.30 0.19
CA MET A 69 -6.27 12.02 0.32
C MET A 69 -6.66 11.47 1.70
N SER A 70 -5.71 11.38 2.63
CA SER A 70 -5.94 10.87 3.97
C SER A 70 -6.39 11.94 4.97
N TYR A 71 -7.06 11.50 6.03
CA TYR A 71 -7.35 12.32 7.23
C TYR A 71 -6.16 12.50 8.17
N ALA A 72 -4.97 11.97 7.85
CA ALA A 72 -3.77 12.12 8.68
C ALA A 72 -3.30 13.59 8.79
N GLN A 73 -3.81 14.49 7.93
CA GLN A 73 -3.46 15.91 7.89
C GLN A 73 -1.94 16.17 7.69
N VAL A 74 -1.25 15.19 7.11
CA VAL A 74 0.17 15.29 6.77
C VAL A 74 0.28 15.73 5.31
N PRO A 75 1.05 16.79 5.00
CA PRO A 75 1.44 17.07 3.62
C PRO A 75 2.15 15.84 3.06
N ALA A 76 1.57 15.27 2.01
CA ALA A 76 2.08 14.10 1.31
C ALA A 76 1.67 14.19 -0.17
N HIS A 77 2.35 13.49 -1.06
CA HIS A 77 1.84 13.27 -2.40
C HIS A 77 0.61 12.33 -2.40
N PHE A 78 -0.28 12.49 -3.39
CA PHE A 78 -1.25 11.45 -3.76
C PHE A 78 -0.56 10.10 -3.96
N GLY A 79 -1.21 9.00 -3.59
CA GLY A 79 -0.66 7.65 -3.79
C GLY A 79 -0.61 7.23 -5.26
N ALA A 80 0.00 6.09 -5.55
CA ALA A 80 0.12 5.50 -6.88
C ALA A 80 -1.24 5.15 -7.48
N TYR A 81 -2.17 4.66 -6.66
CA TYR A 81 -3.56 4.45 -7.09
C TYR A 81 -4.16 5.75 -7.61
N ASP A 82 -4.11 6.82 -6.82
CA ASP A 82 -4.69 8.12 -7.14
C ASP A 82 -4.03 8.72 -8.38
N LYS A 83 -2.69 8.72 -8.44
CA LYS A 83 -1.95 9.19 -9.61
C LYS A 83 -2.24 8.36 -10.86
N SER A 84 -2.54 7.07 -10.72
CA SER A 84 -3.00 6.25 -11.84
C SER A 84 -4.42 6.59 -12.27
N GLN A 85 -5.35 6.87 -11.34
CA GLN A 85 -6.71 7.34 -11.67
C GLN A 85 -6.67 8.66 -12.43
N LEU A 86 -5.76 9.57 -12.04
CA LEU A 86 -5.54 10.85 -12.72
C LEU A 86 -4.75 10.74 -14.03
N GLY A 87 -4.27 9.54 -14.40
CA GLY A 87 -3.47 9.31 -15.61
C GLY A 87 -2.07 9.92 -15.55
N TRP A 88 -1.53 10.21 -14.36
CA TRP A 88 -0.19 10.79 -14.18
C TRP A 88 0.91 9.74 -14.18
N ILE A 89 0.58 8.51 -13.81
CA ILE A 89 1.48 7.35 -13.90
C ILE A 89 0.75 6.18 -14.57
N ALA A 90 1.53 5.30 -15.20
CA ALA A 90 1.05 4.00 -15.65
C ALA A 90 1.70 2.91 -14.77
N PRO A 91 0.93 2.11 -14.03
CA PRO A 91 1.49 0.98 -13.31
C PRO A 91 1.82 -0.16 -14.27
N ILE A 92 2.73 -1.03 -13.86
CA ILE A 92 2.74 -2.40 -14.39
C ILE A 92 1.68 -3.23 -13.65
N ILE A 93 1.17 -4.24 -14.34
CA ILE A 93 0.33 -5.26 -13.71
C ILE A 93 1.22 -6.46 -13.40
N GLY A 94 1.38 -6.77 -12.12
CA GLY A 94 2.10 -7.96 -11.70
C GLY A 94 1.41 -9.21 -12.25
N ASP A 95 2.15 -10.03 -13.00
CA ASP A 95 1.62 -11.22 -13.67
C ASP A 95 1.74 -12.49 -12.81
N GLY A 96 2.14 -12.34 -11.53
CA GLY A 96 2.34 -13.44 -10.59
C GLY A 96 3.62 -14.24 -10.81
N LYS A 97 4.49 -13.84 -11.74
CA LYS A 97 5.80 -14.48 -11.88
C LYS A 97 6.78 -13.97 -10.83
N ASP A 98 7.78 -14.80 -10.56
CA ASP A 98 8.95 -14.41 -9.79
C ASP A 98 9.76 -13.36 -10.59
N GLN A 99 9.67 -12.10 -10.18
CA GLN A 99 10.33 -11.00 -10.86
C GLN A 99 10.68 -9.87 -9.88
N THR A 100 11.85 -9.26 -10.10
CA THR A 100 12.29 -8.06 -9.38
C THR A 100 12.03 -6.82 -10.23
N TYR A 101 11.53 -5.77 -9.58
CA TYR A 101 11.21 -4.49 -10.18
C TYR A 101 11.89 -3.37 -9.41
N GLU A 102 12.48 -2.42 -10.14
CA GLU A 102 13.02 -1.19 -9.59
C GLU A 102 11.93 -0.09 -9.62
N LEU A 103 11.55 0.44 -8.47
CA LEU A 103 10.62 1.57 -8.37
C LEU A 103 11.38 2.88 -8.29
N THR A 104 10.86 3.88 -8.99
CA THR A 104 11.20 5.28 -8.77
C THR A 104 10.29 5.87 -7.69
N PRO A 105 10.83 6.62 -6.71
CA PRO A 105 9.99 7.28 -5.72
C PRO A 105 8.93 8.17 -6.35
N LEU A 106 7.72 8.12 -5.80
CA LEU A 106 6.53 8.73 -6.39
C LEU A 106 6.62 10.26 -6.55
N ALA A 107 7.47 10.90 -5.76
CA ALA A 107 7.75 12.34 -5.76
C ALA A 107 8.89 12.74 -6.71
N ARG A 108 9.48 11.80 -7.47
CA ARG A 108 10.56 12.10 -8.43
C ARG A 108 10.02 12.10 -9.85
N ARG A 109 10.55 12.98 -10.70
CA ARG A 109 10.23 13.02 -12.13
C ARG A 109 11.23 12.18 -12.94
N GLY A 110 10.82 11.71 -14.11
CA GLY A 110 11.70 11.05 -15.09
C GLY A 110 11.97 9.56 -14.83
N GLY A 111 11.26 8.94 -13.88
CA GLY A 111 11.32 7.51 -13.60
C GLY A 111 10.59 6.66 -14.63
N ALA A 112 10.98 5.40 -14.73
CA ALA A 112 10.37 4.42 -15.65
C ALA A 112 9.17 3.70 -15.02
N LEU A 113 9.19 3.48 -13.71
CA LEU A 113 8.16 2.72 -12.99
C LEU A 113 7.89 3.36 -11.63
N TYR A 114 6.63 3.71 -11.39
CA TYR A 114 6.20 4.44 -10.18
C TYR A 114 5.29 3.64 -9.25
N GLY A 115 4.69 2.57 -9.76
CA GLY A 115 3.83 1.72 -8.96
C GLY A 115 3.57 0.38 -9.64
N ILE A 116 3.33 -0.63 -8.81
CA ILE A 116 2.98 -1.97 -9.27
C ILE A 116 1.58 -2.31 -8.78
N LYS A 117 0.71 -2.72 -9.71
CA LYS A 117 -0.63 -3.21 -9.41
C LYS A 117 -0.61 -4.73 -9.42
N VAL A 118 -0.86 -5.39 -8.29
CA VAL A 118 -0.86 -6.85 -8.17
C VAL A 118 -2.29 -7.34 -7.92
N PRO A 119 -2.91 -8.07 -8.86
CA PRO A 119 -4.24 -8.65 -8.65
C PRO A 119 -4.28 -9.64 -7.47
N MET A 120 -5.31 -9.52 -6.62
CA MET A 120 -5.56 -10.47 -5.53
C MET A 120 -6.35 -11.67 -6.04
N THR A 121 -5.72 -12.51 -6.86
CA THR A 121 -6.39 -13.64 -7.53
C THR A 121 -6.62 -14.86 -6.65
N GLN A 122 -6.10 -14.83 -5.43
CA GLN A 122 -5.92 -16.02 -4.59
C GLN A 122 -7.20 -16.44 -3.87
N PHE A 123 -8.13 -15.50 -3.74
CA PHE A 123 -9.45 -15.74 -3.20
C PHE A 123 -10.48 -15.22 -4.19
N ARG A 124 -11.34 -16.11 -4.72
CA ARG A 124 -12.36 -15.73 -5.73
C ARG A 124 -13.25 -14.57 -5.26
N ALA A 125 -13.54 -14.49 -3.96
CA ALA A 125 -14.30 -13.40 -3.34
C ALA A 125 -13.58 -12.03 -3.38
N MET A 126 -12.26 -12.02 -3.61
CA MET A 126 -11.42 -10.82 -3.69
C MET A 126 -10.89 -10.53 -5.11
N SER A 127 -11.42 -11.19 -6.14
CA SER A 127 -10.92 -11.09 -7.53
C SER A 127 -10.94 -9.67 -8.14
N ASN A 128 -11.67 -8.73 -7.54
CA ASN A 128 -11.68 -7.31 -7.93
C ASN A 128 -10.69 -6.43 -7.15
N ARG A 129 -10.08 -6.97 -6.08
CA ARG A 129 -9.11 -6.26 -5.24
C ARG A 129 -7.72 -6.36 -5.82
N VAL A 130 -6.94 -5.32 -5.57
CA VAL A 130 -5.57 -5.23 -6.05
C VAL A 130 -4.69 -4.63 -4.97
N TYR A 131 -3.47 -5.15 -4.86
CA TYR A 131 -2.40 -4.46 -4.16
C TYR A 131 -1.81 -3.37 -5.07
N TRP A 132 -1.48 -2.25 -4.47
CA TRP A 132 -0.62 -1.22 -5.03
C TRP A 132 0.64 -1.17 -4.21
N ILE A 133 1.78 -1.20 -4.89
CA ILE A 133 3.09 -1.02 -4.27
C ILE A 133 3.68 0.26 -4.83
N GLU A 134 4.09 1.17 -3.97
CA GLU A 134 4.75 2.42 -4.31
C GLU A 134 5.96 2.69 -3.42
N LEU A 135 6.81 3.64 -3.80
CA LEU A 135 8.01 4.03 -3.07
C LEU A 135 7.96 5.50 -2.67
N ARG A 136 8.23 5.81 -1.40
CA ARG A 136 8.28 7.16 -0.82
C ARG A 136 9.68 7.46 -0.29
N ASP A 137 10.28 8.59 -0.68
CA ASP A 137 11.65 8.95 -0.30
C ASP A 137 11.75 10.23 0.53
N GLY A 138 10.62 10.85 0.88
CA GLY A 138 10.61 12.10 1.63
C GLY A 138 10.94 13.35 0.81
N PHE A 139 10.83 13.28 -0.52
CA PHE A 139 11.04 14.46 -1.37
C PHE A 139 9.75 15.27 -1.56
N GLY A 140 9.89 16.60 -1.65
CA GLY A 140 8.77 17.47 -2.00
C GLY A 140 7.70 17.54 -0.92
N PHE A 141 6.45 17.25 -1.28
CA PHE A 141 5.37 17.16 -0.29
C PHE A 141 5.63 16.08 0.76
N ASP A 142 6.45 15.09 0.46
CA ASP A 142 6.78 14.02 1.42
C ASP A 142 7.86 14.43 2.43
N ALA A 143 8.39 15.66 2.36
CA ALA A 143 9.47 16.11 3.25
C ALA A 143 9.13 16.00 4.75
N SER A 144 7.84 16.10 5.10
CA SER A 144 7.33 15.93 6.46
C SER A 144 7.06 14.48 6.85
N LEU A 145 7.16 13.51 5.95
CA LEU A 145 7.01 12.11 6.31
C LEU A 145 8.10 11.73 7.31
N ALA A 146 7.67 11.12 8.42
CA ALA A 146 8.55 10.50 9.38
C ALA A 146 9.52 9.55 8.65
N PRO A 147 10.80 9.46 9.06
CA PRO A 147 11.76 8.59 8.40
C PRO A 147 11.28 7.14 8.24
N GLN A 148 10.51 6.63 9.21
CA GLN A 148 9.96 5.28 9.23
C GLN A 148 8.79 5.08 8.24
N ASN A 149 8.18 6.17 7.75
CA ASN A 149 7.17 6.16 6.69
C ASN A 149 7.77 6.41 5.30
N ARG A 150 9.11 6.47 5.19
CA ARG A 150 9.83 6.47 3.91
C ARG A 150 10.23 5.04 3.59
N GLY A 151 10.02 4.60 2.36
CA GLY A 151 10.16 3.21 1.96
C GLY A 151 8.99 2.77 1.09
N PHE A 152 8.73 1.47 1.06
CA PHE A 152 7.65 0.93 0.26
C PHE A 152 6.33 1.02 1.02
N VAL A 153 5.32 1.57 0.36
CA VAL A 153 3.94 1.56 0.86
C VAL A 153 3.16 0.54 0.05
N VAL A 154 2.47 -0.36 0.75
CA VAL A 154 1.55 -1.32 0.12
C VAL A 154 0.14 -0.88 0.47
N SER A 155 -0.74 -0.76 -0.52
CA SER A 155 -2.15 -0.43 -0.31
C SER A 155 -3.05 -1.47 -0.95
N VAL A 156 -4.24 -1.69 -0.39
CA VAL A 156 -5.32 -2.44 -1.02
C VAL A 156 -6.30 -1.45 -1.65
N ALA A 157 -6.73 -1.71 -2.89
CA ALA A 157 -7.77 -0.94 -3.55
C ALA A 157 -8.97 -1.81 -3.96
N ASN A 158 -10.11 -1.16 -4.20
CA ASN A 158 -11.38 -1.78 -4.63
C ASN A 158 -11.98 -2.77 -3.62
N ASP A 159 -11.93 -2.44 -2.33
CA ASP A 159 -12.61 -3.19 -1.27
C ASP A 159 -13.76 -2.35 -0.69
N PHE A 160 -14.92 -2.96 -0.41
CA PHE A 160 -16.12 -2.24 0.06
C PHE A 160 -15.91 -1.56 1.43
N SER A 161 -14.96 -2.03 2.24
CA SER A 161 -14.57 -1.38 3.50
C SER A 161 -13.40 -0.40 3.35
N CYS A 162 -12.77 -0.30 2.17
CA CYS A 162 -11.68 0.62 1.85
C CYS A 162 -12.04 1.44 0.61
N ILE A 163 -12.63 2.63 0.81
CA ILE A 163 -13.11 3.43 -0.32
C ILE A 163 -12.19 4.65 -0.51
N PRO A 164 -11.33 4.68 -1.56
CA PRO A 164 -11.04 3.64 -2.54
C PRO A 164 -9.80 2.80 -2.21
N THR A 165 -8.99 3.23 -1.23
CA THR A 165 -7.70 2.63 -0.89
C THR A 165 -7.48 2.58 0.62
N CYS A 166 -6.82 1.51 1.08
CA CYS A 166 -6.26 1.42 2.42
C CYS A 166 -4.77 1.08 2.36
N SER A 167 -3.89 1.92 2.91
CA SER A 167 -2.49 1.56 3.13
C SER A 167 -2.39 0.49 4.21
N ILE A 168 -1.59 -0.54 3.98
CA ILE A 168 -1.32 -1.60 4.94
C ILE A 168 -0.21 -1.11 5.85
N ASP A 169 -0.46 -1.18 7.15
CA ASP A 169 0.56 -0.97 8.16
C ASP A 169 1.56 -2.12 8.15
N ALA A 170 2.82 -1.83 7.77
CA ALA A 170 3.91 -2.79 7.80
C ALA A 170 4.29 -3.25 9.22
N HIS A 171 3.95 -2.46 10.23
CA HIS A 171 4.35 -2.63 11.63
C HIS A 171 3.12 -2.68 12.57
N PRO A 172 2.16 -3.61 12.35
CA PRO A 172 0.91 -3.63 13.10
C PRO A 172 1.09 -3.87 14.61
N GLU A 173 2.29 -4.29 15.05
CA GLU A 173 2.67 -4.38 16.45
C GLU A 173 2.72 -3.02 17.18
N THR A 174 2.93 -1.90 16.49
CA THR A 174 3.00 -0.57 17.11
C THR A 174 1.65 0.13 17.08
N GLN A 175 1.39 1.05 18.01
CA GLN A 175 0.06 1.67 18.13
C GLN A 175 -0.23 2.77 17.09
N THR A 176 0.71 3.10 16.22
CA THR A 176 0.67 4.28 15.36
C THR A 176 1.00 3.91 13.93
N LEU A 177 0.55 4.70 12.96
CA LEU A 177 0.97 4.54 11.55
C LEU A 177 2.30 5.28 11.25
N GLY A 178 3.04 5.68 12.29
CA GLY A 178 4.30 6.41 12.14
C GLY A 178 5.41 5.62 11.43
N ASP A 179 5.23 4.31 11.31
CA ASP A 179 6.13 3.30 10.76
C ASP A 179 5.40 2.36 9.77
N SER A 180 4.35 2.84 9.12
CA SER A 180 3.54 2.06 8.18
C SER A 180 4.28 1.57 6.92
N ALA A 181 5.46 2.11 6.60
CA ALA A 181 6.22 1.73 5.40
C ALA A 181 7.11 0.50 5.62
N PHE A 182 7.13 -0.37 4.62
CA PHE A 182 8.07 -1.49 4.53
C PHE A 182 9.47 -0.99 4.15
N GLN A 183 10.47 -1.54 4.84
CA GLN A 183 11.88 -1.20 4.65
C GLN A 183 12.61 -2.27 3.85
N ALA A 184 13.83 -1.95 3.39
CA ALA A 184 14.72 -2.94 2.79
C ALA A 184 14.95 -4.13 3.75
N GLY A 185 14.80 -5.35 3.25
CA GLY A 185 14.85 -6.59 3.99
C GLY A 185 13.50 -7.06 4.55
N ASP A 186 12.44 -6.25 4.47
CA ASP A 186 11.10 -6.65 4.86
C ASP A 186 10.44 -7.57 3.82
N THR A 187 9.45 -8.32 4.28
CA THR A 187 8.60 -9.18 3.45
C THR A 187 7.14 -8.97 3.82
N PHE A 188 6.30 -8.73 2.81
CA PHE A 188 4.85 -8.84 2.94
C PHE A 188 4.38 -10.19 2.41
N LYS A 189 3.47 -10.85 3.14
CA LYS A 189 2.81 -12.09 2.71
C LYS A 189 1.30 -12.02 2.88
N ASP A 190 0.58 -12.48 1.86
CA ASP A 190 -0.86 -12.77 1.92
C ASP A 190 -1.14 -14.09 1.20
N GLY A 191 -1.37 -15.17 1.96
CA GLY A 191 -1.56 -16.51 1.41
C GLY A 191 -0.34 -16.95 0.57
N THR A 192 -0.52 -17.05 -0.75
CA THR A 192 0.54 -17.36 -1.71
C THR A 192 1.14 -16.11 -2.37
N VAL A 193 0.65 -14.90 -2.13
CA VAL A 193 1.33 -13.66 -2.56
C VAL A 193 2.49 -13.37 -1.63
N ARG A 194 3.64 -13.01 -2.20
CA ARG A 194 4.78 -12.51 -1.44
C ARG A 194 5.49 -11.37 -2.15
N PHE A 195 5.78 -10.30 -1.40
CA PHE A 195 6.61 -9.18 -1.81
C PHE A 195 7.83 -9.12 -0.91
N ASP A 196 9.03 -9.17 -1.48
CA ASP A 196 10.27 -8.94 -0.74
C ASP A 196 10.85 -7.60 -1.16
N PHE A 197 11.03 -6.73 -0.19
CA PHE A 197 11.65 -5.42 -0.40
C PHE A 197 13.15 -5.63 -0.33
N VAL A 198 13.77 -5.91 -1.47
CA VAL A 198 15.14 -6.43 -1.58
C VAL A 198 16.16 -5.39 -1.10
N ASP A 199 15.98 -4.15 -1.53
CA ASP A 199 16.77 -3.00 -1.13
C ASP A 199 15.90 -1.73 -1.17
N ALA A 200 16.51 -0.54 -1.15
CA ALA A 200 15.79 0.73 -1.08
C ALA A 200 14.88 1.04 -2.29
N THR A 201 15.08 0.40 -3.45
CA THR A 201 14.28 0.66 -4.66
C THR A 201 13.76 -0.60 -5.32
N HIS A 202 14.28 -1.78 -4.99
CA HIS A 202 13.87 -3.03 -5.60
C HIS A 202 12.87 -3.80 -4.75
N VAL A 203 11.75 -4.20 -5.38
CA VAL A 203 10.81 -5.17 -4.83
C VAL A 203 10.77 -6.41 -5.71
N ARG A 204 10.84 -7.58 -5.09
CA ARG A 204 10.67 -8.87 -5.75
C ARG A 204 9.27 -9.39 -5.48
N LEU A 205 8.49 -9.57 -6.54
CA LEU A 205 7.20 -10.23 -6.48
C LEU A 205 7.42 -11.71 -6.71
N ARG A 206 6.78 -12.55 -5.90
CA ARG A 206 6.73 -13.99 -6.12
C ARG A 206 5.46 -14.57 -5.57
N LEU A 207 5.11 -15.75 -6.09
CA LEU A 207 4.13 -16.59 -5.45
C LEU A 207 4.86 -17.55 -4.51
N ASP A 208 4.56 -17.50 -3.21
CA ASP A 208 4.98 -18.56 -2.29
C ASP A 208 4.24 -19.83 -2.73
N SER A 209 4.99 -20.85 -3.16
CA SER A 209 4.43 -22.16 -3.47
C SER A 209 3.93 -22.82 -2.16
N GLY A 210 2.72 -22.49 -1.73
CA GLY A 210 2.11 -23.02 -0.51
C GLY A 210 1.13 -24.15 -0.81
N ALA A 211 1.51 -25.37 -0.42
CA ALA A 211 0.74 -26.63 -0.45
C ALA A 211 0.39 -27.20 -1.84
N SER A 212 0.93 -28.39 -2.14
CA SER A 212 0.36 -29.31 -3.12
C SER A 212 -1.14 -29.39 -2.90
N ALA A 213 -1.93 -29.20 -3.96
CA ALA A 213 -3.35 -29.56 -3.93
C ALA A 213 -3.48 -30.98 -3.32
N PRO A 214 -4.44 -31.23 -2.42
CA PRO A 214 -4.62 -32.56 -1.87
C PRO A 214 -4.80 -33.53 -3.03
N THR A 215 -3.90 -34.52 -3.13
CA THR A 215 -4.02 -35.61 -4.09
C THR A 215 -5.43 -36.17 -3.97
N PRO A 216 -6.21 -36.27 -5.06
CA PRO A 216 -7.52 -36.89 -4.99
C PRO A 216 -7.35 -38.30 -4.43
N MET A 217 -7.92 -38.57 -3.25
CA MET A 217 -7.98 -39.94 -2.76
C MET A 217 -8.68 -40.79 -3.83
N PRO A 218 -8.10 -41.93 -4.24
CA PRO A 218 -8.82 -42.88 -5.07
C PRO A 218 -10.12 -43.23 -4.35
N ARG A 219 -11.27 -43.05 -5.03
CA ARG A 219 -12.53 -43.60 -4.51
C ARG A 219 -12.41 -45.13 -4.49
N PRO A 220 -12.89 -45.78 -3.42
CA PRO A 220 -12.99 -47.24 -3.36
C PRO A 220 -13.94 -47.78 -4.45
#